data_AF-A0A0D0Q2K4-F1
#
_entry.id   AF-A0A0D0Q2K4-F1
#
_cell.length_a   1.000
_cell.length_b   1.000
_cell.length_c   1.000
_cell.angle_alpha   90.00
_cell.angle_beta   90.00
_cell.angle_gamma   90.00
#
_symmetry.space_group_name_H-M   'P 1'
#
loop_
_entity.id
_entity.type
_entity.pdbx_description
1 polymer ?
#
loop_
_entity_poly.entity_id
_entity_poly.type
_entity_poly.pdbx_seq_one_letter_code
_entity_poly.pdbx_strand_id
1 'polypeptide(L)'
;MTVDREALQAGWSRTRGHLDTARARLAGRPGIDLSVTLDFLERNELGLAFDCLVDLGGDHDAPLAFWQDLDRAARDMRLYSDALHKPHLTSTDLCRRRLAAASEQG
;
A
#
# COMPACT_ATOMS: atom_id res chain seq x y z
N MET A 1 5.19 8.68 -29.19
CA MET A 1 4.99 7.58 -28.22
C MET A 1 5.92 7.67 -26.99
N THR A 2 6.37 8.86 -26.58
CA THR A 2 7.20 9.07 -25.36
C THR A 2 6.36 9.52 -24.16
N VAL A 3 5.25 10.21 -24.41
CA VAL A 3 4.34 10.76 -23.39
C VAL A 3 3.76 9.66 -22.48
N ASP A 4 3.44 8.49 -23.02
CA ASP A 4 2.95 7.34 -22.24
C ASP A 4 3.98 6.82 -21.23
N ARG A 5 5.28 6.83 -21.59
CA ARG A 5 6.34 6.32 -20.71
C ARG A 5 6.62 7.27 -19.56
N GLU A 6 6.64 8.58 -19.82
CA GLU A 6 6.84 9.59 -18.77
C GLU A 6 5.65 9.63 -17.81
N ALA A 7 4.42 9.52 -18.34
CA ALA A 7 3.21 9.43 -17.52
C ALA A 7 3.21 8.15 -16.65
N LEU A 8 3.62 7.01 -17.22
CA LEU A 8 3.74 5.74 -16.48
C LEU A 8 4.80 5.83 -15.38
N GLN A 9 5.99 6.38 -15.70
CA GLN A 9 7.07 6.55 -14.74
C GLN A 9 6.64 7.49 -13.59
N ALA A 10 5.96 8.59 -13.90
CA ALA A 10 5.41 9.50 -12.89
C ALA A 10 4.35 8.81 -12.02
N GLY A 11 3.53 7.93 -12.59
CA GLY A 11 2.57 7.11 -11.85
C GLY A 11 3.26 6.14 -10.88
N TRP A 12 4.33 5.47 -11.31
CA TRP A 12 5.12 4.60 -10.44
C TRP A 12 5.81 5.36 -9.32
N SER A 13 6.42 6.52 -9.62
CA SER A 13 7.06 7.37 -8.60
C SER A 13 6.05 7.86 -7.55
N ARG A 14 4.83 8.22 -7.98
CA ARG A 14 3.76 8.64 -7.07
C ARG A 14 3.30 7.50 -6.17
N THR A 15 3.04 6.34 -6.75
CA THR A 15 2.66 5.12 -6.03
C THR A 15 3.73 4.74 -5.00
N ARG A 16 5.00 4.73 -5.41
CA ARG A 16 6.13 4.44 -4.53
C ARG A 16 6.21 5.42 -3.36
N GLY A 17 5.96 6.71 -3.60
CA GLY A 17 5.93 7.73 -2.56
C GLY A 17 4.84 7.49 -1.52
N HIS A 18 3.65 7.05 -1.94
CA HIS A 18 2.57 6.65 -1.02
C HIS A 18 2.97 5.45 -0.16
N LEU A 19 3.54 4.40 -0.76
CA LEU A 19 4.00 3.21 -0.04
C LEU A 19 5.15 3.52 0.94
N ASP A 20 6.10 4.37 0.55
CA ASP A 20 7.19 4.78 1.43
C ASP A 20 6.69 5.60 2.63
N THR A 21 5.72 6.50 2.40
CA THR A 21 5.07 7.25 3.47
C THR A 21 4.34 6.33 4.44
N ALA A 22 3.59 5.34 3.93
CA ALA A 22 2.94 4.33 4.76
C ALA A 22 3.96 3.54 5.59
N ARG A 23 5.02 3.03 4.95
CA ARG A 23 6.13 2.34 5.61
C ARG A 23 6.75 3.16 6.74
N ALA A 24 7.00 4.45 6.52
CA ALA A 24 7.60 5.33 7.52
C ALA A 24 6.73 5.48 8.79
N ARG A 25 5.41 5.29 8.69
CA ARG A 25 4.49 5.33 9.86
C ARG A 25 4.57 4.07 10.73
N LEU A 26 5.09 2.98 10.18
CA LEU A 26 5.37 1.74 10.91
C LEU A 26 6.83 1.68 11.41
N ALA A 27 7.72 2.48 10.85
CA ALA A 27 9.13 2.51 11.23
C ALA A 27 9.31 2.85 12.71
N GLY A 28 10.20 2.10 13.38
CA GLY A 28 10.51 2.30 14.80
C GLY A 28 9.51 1.68 15.77
N ARG A 29 8.42 1.06 15.29
CA ARG A 29 7.54 0.24 16.14
C ARG A 29 8.24 -1.08 16.49
N PRO A 30 8.20 -1.53 17.75
CA PRO A 30 8.82 -2.78 18.15
C PRO A 30 8.11 -3.97 17.48
N GLY A 31 8.89 -4.94 17.02
CA GLY A 31 8.37 -6.17 16.41
C GLY A 31 7.96 -6.07 14.95
N ILE A 32 8.15 -4.91 14.31
CA ILE A 32 7.91 -4.74 12.86
C ILE A 32 9.23 -4.90 12.11
N ASP A 33 9.32 -5.90 11.24
CA ASP A 33 10.38 -6.01 10.25
C ASP A 33 9.91 -5.41 8.91
N LEU A 34 10.61 -4.37 8.45
CA LEU A 34 10.34 -3.68 7.19
C LEU A 34 11.30 -4.09 6.06
N SER A 35 12.22 -5.02 6.31
CA SER A 35 13.28 -5.40 5.37
C SER A 35 12.70 -5.94 4.05
N VAL A 36 11.67 -6.78 4.14
CA VAL A 36 10.99 -7.34 2.95
C VAL A 36 10.30 -6.26 2.13
N THR A 37 9.56 -5.36 2.79
CA THR A 37 8.91 -4.23 2.13
C THR A 37 9.93 -3.31 1.45
N LEU A 38 11.09 -3.08 2.08
CA LEU A 38 12.16 -2.27 1.50
C LEU A 38 12.74 -2.89 0.24
N ASP A 39 13.01 -4.19 0.23
CA ASP A 39 13.51 -4.91 -0.97
C ASP A 39 12.54 -4.77 -2.15
N PHE A 40 11.23 -4.97 -1.92
CA PHE A 40 10.22 -4.79 -2.96
C PHE A 40 10.15 -3.34 -3.46
N LEU A 41 10.24 -2.35 -2.57
CA LEU A 41 10.26 -0.95 -2.99
C LEU A 41 11.51 -0.67 -3.84
N GLU A 42 12.70 -1.12 -3.44
CA GLU A 42 13.94 -0.96 -4.19
C GLU A 42 13.83 -1.53 -5.61
N ARG A 43 13.19 -2.69 -5.75
CA ARG A 43 12.98 -3.40 -7.01
C ARG A 43 11.77 -2.91 -7.82
N ASN A 44 11.06 -1.90 -7.31
CA ASN A 44 9.84 -1.34 -7.90
C ASN A 44 8.70 -2.38 -8.03
N GLU A 45 8.69 -3.39 -7.15
CA GLU A 45 7.65 -4.41 -7.01
C GLU A 45 6.50 -3.87 -6.13
N LEU A 46 5.86 -2.79 -6.60
CA LEU A 46 4.94 -1.95 -5.81
C LEU A 46 3.70 -2.72 -5.29
N GLY A 47 3.22 -3.71 -6.02
CA GLY A 47 2.11 -4.57 -5.57
C GLY A 47 2.49 -5.46 -4.38
N LEU A 48 3.67 -6.07 -4.43
CA LEU A 48 4.17 -6.90 -3.32
C LEU A 48 4.50 -6.05 -2.08
N ALA A 49 5.07 -4.86 -2.28
CA ALA A 49 5.25 -3.90 -1.21
C ALA A 49 3.92 -3.47 -0.57
N PHE A 50 2.87 -3.27 -1.37
CA PHE A 50 1.53 -2.98 -0.89
C PHE A 50 0.95 -4.13 -0.07
N ASP A 51 1.03 -5.37 -0.57
CA ASP A 51 0.53 -6.56 0.13
C ASP A 51 1.20 -6.73 1.50
N CYS A 52 2.54 -6.65 1.55
CA CYS A 52 3.29 -6.73 2.81
C CYS A 52 2.89 -5.63 3.80
N LEU A 53 2.67 -4.39 3.33
CA LEU A 53 2.24 -3.30 4.20
C LEU A 53 0.82 -3.51 4.74
N VAL A 54 -0.10 -4.03 3.93
CA VAL A 54 -1.46 -4.34 4.40
C VAL A 54 -1.43 -5.38 5.52
N ASP A 55 -0.65 -6.46 5.36
CA ASP A 55 -0.51 -7.50 6.38
C ASP A 55 0.08 -6.94 7.67
N LEU A 56 1.23 -6.25 7.58
CA LEU A 56 1.87 -5.61 8.74
C LEU A 56 0.95 -4.60 9.42
N GLY A 57 0.20 -3.81 8.65
CA GLY A 57 -0.72 -2.83 9.22
C GLY A 57 -1.87 -3.48 9.99
N GLY A 58 -2.33 -4.63 9.50
CA GLY A 58 -3.38 -5.43 10.12
C GLY A 58 -2.95 -6.07 11.44
N ASP A 59 -1.70 -6.53 11.51
CA ASP A 59 -1.14 -7.21 12.68
C ASP A 59 -0.67 -6.24 13.79
N HIS A 60 -0.40 -4.97 13.44
CA HIS A 60 0.19 -3.99 14.35
C HIS A 60 -0.68 -2.76 14.63
N ASP A 61 -2.00 -2.86 14.40
CA ASP A 61 -2.98 -1.78 14.59
C ASP A 61 -2.46 -0.44 14.05
N ALA A 62 -2.23 -0.42 12.73
CA ALA A 62 -1.73 0.77 12.06
C ALA A 62 -2.73 1.94 12.12
N PRO A 63 -2.23 3.19 12.22
CA PRO A 63 -3.07 4.37 12.38
C PRO A 63 -3.87 4.68 11.11
N LEU A 64 -4.96 5.44 11.22
CA LEU A 64 -5.78 5.84 10.06
C LEU A 64 -4.95 6.41 8.89
N ALA A 65 -3.98 7.28 9.19
CA ALA A 65 -3.14 7.91 8.17
C ALA A 65 -2.33 6.89 7.35
N PHE A 66 -1.98 5.73 7.93
CA PHE A 66 -1.34 4.64 7.22
C PHE A 66 -2.27 4.04 6.16
N TRP A 67 -3.50 3.73 6.54
CA TRP A 67 -4.51 3.16 5.65
C TRP A 67 -4.90 4.14 4.52
N GLN A 68 -4.87 5.44 4.79
CA GLN A 68 -5.09 6.47 3.77
C GLN A 68 -3.98 6.51 2.71
N ASP A 69 -2.72 6.35 3.13
CA ASP A 69 -1.59 6.31 2.20
C ASP A 69 -1.64 5.02 1.34
N LEU A 70 -2.03 3.89 1.92
CA LEU A 70 -2.28 2.66 1.17
C LEU A 70 -3.45 2.78 0.18
N ASP A 71 -4.58 3.40 0.57
CA ASP A 71 -5.70 3.61 -0.35
C ASP A 71 -5.29 4.44 -1.58
N ARG A 72 -4.46 5.47 -1.40
CA ARG A 72 -3.93 6.27 -2.50
C ARG A 72 -3.06 5.42 -3.43
N ALA A 73 -2.16 4.61 -2.88
CA ALA A 73 -1.33 3.70 -3.67
C ALA A 73 -2.19 2.68 -4.46
N ALA A 74 -3.20 2.11 -3.83
CA ALA A 74 -4.12 1.16 -4.48
C ALA A 74 -4.91 1.79 -5.63
N ARG A 75 -5.34 3.05 -5.48
CA ARG A 75 -6.01 3.82 -6.55
C ARG A 75 -5.07 4.11 -7.72
N ASP A 76 -3.85 4.55 -7.45
CA ASP A 76 -2.85 4.82 -8.48
C ASP A 76 -2.53 3.56 -9.30
N MET A 77 -2.48 2.40 -8.65
CA MET A 77 -2.29 1.09 -9.28
C MET A 77 -3.58 0.48 -9.85
N ARG A 78 -4.74 1.14 -9.70
CA ARG A 78 -6.08 0.69 -10.14
C ARG A 78 -6.50 -0.69 -9.60
N LEU A 79 -5.98 -1.10 -8.45
CA LEU A 79 -6.19 -2.45 -7.91
C LEU A 79 -7.65 -2.74 -7.56
N TYR A 80 -8.46 -1.71 -7.27
CA TYR A 80 -9.88 -1.87 -6.99
C TYR A 80 -10.74 -2.27 -8.20
N SER A 81 -10.25 -2.08 -9.41
CA SER A 81 -10.95 -2.51 -10.64
C SER A 81 -10.61 -3.96 -11.01
N ASP A 82 -9.45 -4.46 -10.57
CA ASP A 82 -8.92 -5.78 -10.90
C ASP A 82 -9.29 -6.86 -9.86
N ALA A 83 -9.67 -6.45 -8.63
CA ALA A 83 -10.03 -7.32 -7.51
C ALA A 83 -11.27 -8.22 -7.75
N LEU A 84 -12.01 -8.05 -8.84
CA LEU A 84 -13.22 -8.81 -9.17
C LEU A 84 -12.97 -10.30 -9.53
N HIS A 85 -11.71 -10.74 -9.72
CA HIS A 85 -11.42 -12.07 -10.29
C HIS A 85 -10.64 -13.07 -9.44
N LYS A 86 -10.40 -12.86 -8.12
CA LYS A 86 -9.79 -13.91 -7.28
C LYS A 86 -10.39 -14.03 -5.87
N PRO A 87 -10.65 -15.26 -5.37
CA PRO A 87 -11.38 -15.48 -4.11
C PRO A 87 -10.50 -15.48 -2.85
N HIS A 88 -9.19 -15.18 -2.95
CA HIS A 88 -8.36 -14.95 -1.78
C HIS A 88 -8.46 -13.47 -1.43
N LEU A 89 -9.27 -13.15 -0.40
CA LEU A 89 -9.24 -11.93 0.41
C LEU A 89 -8.16 -10.94 -0.03
N THR A 90 -8.45 -10.11 -1.02
CA THR A 90 -7.41 -9.28 -1.62
C THR A 90 -6.92 -8.26 -0.60
N SER A 91 -5.61 -7.99 -0.55
CA SER A 91 -5.03 -6.98 0.36
C SER A 91 -5.73 -5.62 0.22
N THR A 92 -6.26 -5.32 -0.97
CA THR A 92 -7.09 -4.14 -1.23
C THR A 92 -8.45 -4.16 -0.52
N ASP A 93 -9.14 -5.30 -0.45
CA ASP A 93 -10.35 -5.45 0.36
C ASP A 93 -10.05 -5.25 1.85
N LEU A 94 -8.95 -5.84 2.33
CA LEU A 94 -8.52 -5.70 3.73
C LEU A 94 -8.16 -4.23 4.03
N CYS A 95 -7.41 -3.58 3.15
CA CYS A 95 -7.07 -2.16 3.24
C CYS A 95 -8.34 -1.28 3.34
N ARG A 96 -9.35 -1.51 2.50
CA ARG A 96 -10.62 -0.76 2.55
C ARG A 96 -11.38 -0.97 3.85
N ARG A 97 -11.44 -2.21 4.35
CA ARG A 97 -12.11 -2.53 5.61
C ARG A 97 -11.40 -1.87 6.79
N ARG A 98 -10.07 -1.93 6.83
CA ARG A 98 -9.26 -1.33 7.88
C ARG A 98 -9.31 0.20 7.84
N LEU A 99 -9.33 0.80 6.64
CA LEU A 99 -9.54 2.23 6.47
C LEU A 99 -10.89 2.67 7.07
N ALA A 100 -11.97 1.97 6.70
CA ALA A 100 -13.31 2.26 7.23
C ALA A 100 -13.34 2.15 8.77
N ALA A 101 -12.84 1.04 9.31
CA ALA A 101 -12.80 0.81 10.75
C ALA A 101 -11.95 1.85 11.49
N ALA A 102 -10.79 2.23 10.96
CA ALA A 102 -9.92 3.24 11.56
C ALA A 102 -10.52 4.66 11.48
N SER A 103 -11.37 4.94 10.48
CA SER A 103 -12.09 6.21 10.36
C SER A 103 -13.23 6.36 11.37
N GLU A 104 -13.81 5.26 11.85
CA GLU A 104 -14.87 5.28 12.87
C GLU A 104 -14.33 5.46 14.29
N GLN A 105 -13.02 5.28 14.49
CA GLN A 105 -12.35 5.33 15.79
C GLN A 105 -11.58 6.64 16.06
N GLY A 106 -11.49 7.55 15.07
CA GLY A 106 -10.77 8.83 15.16
C GLY A 106 -11.72 10.03 15.20
#